data_AF-A0A379W0I7-F1
#
_entry.id   AF-A0A379W0I7-F1
#
_cell.length_a   1.000
_cell.length_b   1.000
_cell.length_c   1.000
_cell.angle_alpha   90.00
_cell.angle_beta   90.00
_cell.angle_gamma   90.00
#
_symmetry.space_group_name_H-M   'P 1'
#
loop_
_entity.id
_entity.type
_entity.pdbx_description
1 polymer ?
#
loop_
_entity_poly.entity_id
_entity_poly.type
_entity_poly.pdbx_seq_one_letter_code
_entity_poly.pdbx_strand_id
1 'polypeptide(L)'
;MYGWEHFQGALDNGPHYPLNVLQDINVEMQNNAEFAELKSGSLSVRVTKGEIWSLDFLRNGVRITGSQLKNNGYVQDTNSGRNYMFERLDLGVGETVYGLGERFTALVRNGQTVETWNRDGGTSTEQSYKNIPFYITNRGYGVLVNHPQCVSFEIGSEKVSKVQFSVESEYLEYFVIDGPTPKDVLNRYTQFTGRPALPPAWSFGLWLTTSFTTNYDEATVNSFIDGMAERNLPLHVFHFDCFWMKAFQWCDFEWNPVTFPDPKG
;
A
#
# COMPACT_ATOMS: atom_id res chain seq x y z
N MET A 1 -16.67 7.81 1.55
CA MET A 1 -15.68 7.95 2.63
C MET A 1 -16.35 7.51 3.91
N TYR A 2 -15.69 6.71 4.72
CA TYR A 2 -16.19 6.35 6.05
C TYR A 2 -15.04 6.46 7.04
N GLY A 3 -15.30 7.16 8.14
CA GLY A 3 -14.32 7.35 9.20
C GLY A 3 -15.04 7.57 10.52
N TRP A 4 -14.36 7.25 11.61
CA TRP A 4 -14.80 7.55 12.96
C TRP A 4 -13.83 8.53 13.58
N GLU A 5 -14.35 9.46 14.36
CA GLU A 5 -13.59 10.48 15.07
C GLU A 5 -14.01 10.45 16.55
N HIS A 6 -13.03 10.57 17.44
CA HIS A 6 -13.26 10.69 18.87
C HIS A 6 -13.13 12.16 19.30
N PHE A 7 -11.92 12.74 19.23
CA PHE A 7 -11.70 14.16 19.51
C PHE A 7 -11.26 14.94 18.26
N GLN A 8 -12.08 15.91 17.84
CA GLN A 8 -11.78 16.83 16.73
C GLN A 8 -10.78 17.95 17.08
N GLY A 9 -10.41 18.08 18.36
CA GLY A 9 -9.46 19.11 18.83
C GLY A 9 -7.98 18.72 18.70
N ALA A 10 -7.68 17.51 18.22
CA ALA A 10 -6.32 17.06 18.00
C ALA A 10 -5.66 17.81 16.83
N LEU A 11 -4.34 17.96 16.87
CA LEU A 11 -3.59 18.49 15.73
C LEU A 11 -3.47 17.42 14.64
N ASP A 12 -4.02 17.70 13.46
CA ASP A 12 -3.88 16.86 12.27
C ASP A 12 -2.93 17.54 11.27
N ASN A 13 -1.63 17.40 11.52
CA ASN A 13 -0.60 17.92 10.63
C ASN A 13 -0.30 16.90 9.52
N GLY A 14 -0.05 17.39 8.31
CA GLY A 14 0.42 16.56 7.21
C GLY A 14 1.86 16.01 7.41
N PRO A 15 2.39 15.28 6.40
CA PRO A 15 1.82 15.08 5.08
C PRO A 15 0.63 14.12 5.07
N HIS A 16 -0.29 14.29 4.12
CA HIS A 16 -1.38 13.35 3.83
C HIS A 16 -1.10 12.61 2.51
N TYR A 17 -1.77 11.49 2.27
CA TYR A 17 -1.65 10.81 0.98
C TYR A 17 -2.15 11.69 -0.18
N PRO A 18 -1.53 11.62 -1.38
CA PRO A 18 -1.91 12.41 -2.54
C PRO A 18 -3.16 11.82 -3.23
N LEU A 19 -4.31 11.96 -2.59
CA LEU A 19 -5.58 11.38 -3.05
C LEU A 19 -6.29 12.28 -4.07
N ASN A 20 -6.79 11.67 -5.14
CA ASN A 20 -7.65 12.33 -6.13
C ASN A 20 -9.11 12.32 -5.65
N VAL A 21 -9.44 13.25 -4.74
CA VAL A 21 -10.79 13.37 -4.17
C VAL A 21 -11.67 14.24 -5.07
N LEU A 22 -12.69 13.62 -5.68
CA LEU A 22 -13.70 14.32 -6.47
C LEU A 22 -14.81 14.83 -5.54
N GLN A 23 -15.23 16.09 -5.73
CA GLN A 23 -16.30 16.72 -4.94
C GLN A 23 -17.70 16.37 -5.48
N ASP A 24 -17.83 16.17 -6.80
CA ASP A 24 -19.12 16.04 -7.48
C ASP A 24 -19.47 14.57 -7.80
N ILE A 25 -19.24 13.65 -6.86
CA ILE A 25 -19.68 12.26 -7.01
C ILE A 25 -21.17 12.15 -6.72
N ASN A 26 -21.92 11.59 -7.67
CA ASN A 26 -23.31 11.26 -7.44
C ASN A 26 -23.42 10.15 -6.38
N VAL A 27 -24.10 10.47 -5.28
CA VAL A 27 -24.34 9.57 -4.16
C VAL A 27 -25.82 9.51 -3.83
N GLU A 28 -26.30 8.33 -3.49
CA GLU A 28 -27.65 8.11 -3.00
C GLU A 28 -27.60 7.99 -1.47
N MET A 29 -28.44 8.74 -0.77
CA MET A 29 -28.59 8.66 0.68
C MET A 29 -30.00 8.21 1.04
N GLN A 30 -30.09 7.20 1.92
CA GLN A 30 -31.35 6.74 2.47
C GLN A 30 -31.28 6.75 3.98
N ASN A 31 -32.31 7.29 4.63
CA ASN A 31 -32.38 7.39 6.07
C ASN A 31 -33.82 7.10 6.52
N ASN A 32 -34.03 5.93 7.13
CA ASN A 32 -35.34 5.50 7.63
C ASN A 32 -35.24 5.01 9.09
N ALA A 33 -36.29 4.42 9.62
CA ALA A 33 -36.32 3.95 11.01
C ALA A 33 -35.33 2.80 11.27
N GLU A 34 -35.04 1.97 10.26
CA GLU A 34 -34.25 0.75 10.37
C GLU A 34 -32.76 0.99 10.09
N PHE A 35 -32.42 1.86 9.14
CA PHE A 35 -31.05 2.08 8.74
C PHE A 35 -30.76 3.49 8.20
N ALA A 36 -29.48 3.83 8.17
CA ALA A 36 -28.93 4.91 7.35
C ALA A 36 -27.95 4.30 6.34
N GLU A 37 -28.09 4.65 5.06
CA GLU A 37 -27.27 4.09 3.97
C GLU A 37 -26.77 5.20 3.05
N LEU A 38 -25.48 5.13 2.72
CA LEU A 38 -24.82 5.98 1.74
C LEU A 38 -24.27 5.09 0.62
N LYS A 39 -24.62 5.40 -0.63
CA LYS A 39 -24.28 4.58 -1.79
C LYS A 39 -23.58 5.39 -2.87
N SER A 40 -22.53 4.82 -3.45
CA SER A 40 -21.80 5.34 -4.60
C SER A 40 -21.63 4.23 -5.64
N GLY A 41 -22.29 4.37 -6.79
CA GLY A 41 -22.36 3.30 -7.78
C GLY A 41 -23.01 2.04 -7.22
N SER A 42 -22.36 0.89 -7.34
CA SER A 42 -22.82 -0.40 -6.82
C SER A 42 -22.55 -0.62 -5.33
N LEU A 43 -21.65 0.17 -4.72
CA LEU A 43 -21.20 0.00 -3.35
C LEU A 43 -21.98 0.94 -2.42
N SER A 44 -22.46 0.41 -1.30
CA SER A 44 -23.01 1.21 -0.21
C SER A 44 -22.42 0.81 1.13
N VAL A 45 -22.46 1.76 2.07
CA VAL A 45 -22.25 1.53 3.49
C VAL A 45 -23.58 1.76 4.19
N ARG A 46 -24.03 0.77 4.96
CA ARG A 46 -25.29 0.82 5.71
C ARG A 46 -25.02 0.64 7.19
N VAL A 47 -25.54 1.55 7.99
CA VAL A 47 -25.56 1.47 9.44
C VAL A 47 -26.96 1.08 9.89
N THR A 48 -27.09 -0.09 10.51
CA THR A 48 -28.34 -0.55 11.11
C THR A 48 -28.60 0.16 12.43
N LYS A 49 -29.81 0.70 12.60
CA LYS A 49 -30.27 1.41 13.81
C LYS A 49 -30.93 0.45 14.79
N GLY A 50 -31.08 0.90 16.04
CA GLY A 50 -31.73 0.14 17.10
C GLY A 50 -30.73 -0.62 17.97
N GLU A 51 -31.19 -1.71 18.60
CA GLU A 51 -30.42 -2.44 19.63
C GLU A 51 -29.24 -3.22 19.06
N ILE A 52 -29.34 -3.67 17.80
CA ILE A 52 -28.29 -4.45 17.13
C ILE A 52 -27.61 -3.57 16.10
N TRP A 53 -26.60 -2.82 16.54
CA TRP A 53 -25.78 -2.03 15.64
C TRP A 53 -24.97 -2.93 14.70
N SER A 54 -25.00 -2.62 13.41
CA SER A 54 -24.11 -3.18 12.40
C SER A 54 -23.68 -2.12 11.41
N LEU A 55 -22.46 -2.26 10.88
CA LEU A 55 -22.00 -1.53 9.72
C LEU A 55 -21.70 -2.53 8.61
N ASP A 56 -22.42 -2.41 7.50
CA ASP A 56 -22.35 -3.36 6.40
C ASP A 56 -21.94 -2.65 5.11
N PHE A 57 -20.91 -3.18 4.45
CA PHE A 57 -20.56 -2.79 3.09
C PHE A 57 -21.28 -3.74 2.12
N LEU A 58 -22.09 -3.17 1.24
CA LEU A 58 -22.98 -3.91 0.35
C LEU A 58 -22.63 -3.61 -1.11
N ARG A 59 -22.53 -4.64 -1.94
CA ARG A 59 -22.48 -4.54 -3.40
C ARG A 59 -23.84 -4.95 -3.95
N ASN A 60 -24.57 -4.02 -4.55
CA ASN A 60 -25.94 -4.26 -5.05
C ASN A 60 -26.84 -4.89 -3.97
N GLY A 61 -26.75 -4.42 -2.73
CA GLY A 61 -27.51 -4.94 -1.59
C GLY A 61 -26.98 -6.25 -0.99
N VAL A 62 -25.98 -6.89 -1.59
CA VAL A 62 -25.33 -8.11 -1.06
C VAL A 62 -24.12 -7.72 -0.22
N ARG A 63 -24.06 -8.18 1.02
CA ARG A 63 -22.94 -7.92 1.93
C ARG A 63 -21.64 -8.51 1.41
N ILE A 64 -20.62 -7.67 1.27
CA ILE A 64 -19.26 -8.07 0.88
C ILE A 64 -18.30 -8.11 2.08
N THR A 65 -18.48 -7.22 3.05
CA THR A 65 -17.77 -7.18 4.33
C THR A 65 -18.52 -6.22 5.27
N GLY A 66 -17.99 -5.97 6.46
CA GLY A 66 -18.56 -5.03 7.42
C GLY A 66 -17.92 -5.12 8.79
N SER A 67 -18.36 -4.24 9.68
CA SER A 67 -18.00 -4.21 11.09
C SER A 67 -19.20 -4.61 11.95
N GLN A 68 -19.00 -5.65 12.74
CA GLN A 68 -19.98 -6.10 13.73
C GLN A 68 -19.80 -5.29 15.03
N LEU A 69 -20.84 -5.22 15.86
CA LEU A 69 -20.80 -4.59 17.18
C LEU A 69 -19.49 -4.89 17.95
N LYS A 70 -18.87 -3.83 18.50
CA LYS A 70 -17.60 -3.86 19.27
C LYS A 70 -16.35 -4.26 18.47
N ASN A 71 -16.40 -4.25 17.13
CA ASN A 71 -15.22 -4.51 16.30
C ASN A 71 -14.57 -3.25 15.72
N ASN A 72 -15.00 -2.07 16.17
CA ASN A 72 -14.29 -0.82 15.98
C ASN A 72 -14.41 0.05 17.22
N GLY A 73 -13.66 1.14 17.21
CA GLY A 73 -13.75 2.18 18.21
C GLY A 73 -12.38 2.65 18.67
N TYR A 74 -12.34 3.08 19.93
CA TYR A 74 -11.22 3.76 20.55
C TYR A 74 -10.57 2.87 21.62
N VAL A 75 -9.25 2.85 21.65
CA VAL A 75 -8.44 2.13 22.63
C VAL A 75 -7.64 3.15 23.42
N GLN A 76 -7.85 3.18 24.73
CA GLN A 76 -6.99 3.88 25.66
C GLN A 76 -6.02 2.88 26.27
N ASP A 77 -4.74 2.94 25.87
CA ASP A 77 -3.71 2.08 26.45
C ASP A 77 -3.11 2.77 27.68
N THR A 78 -3.59 2.38 28.86
CA THR A 78 -3.13 2.93 30.14
C THR A 78 -1.68 2.58 30.48
N ASN A 79 -1.08 1.57 29.82
CA ASN A 79 0.30 1.19 30.08
C ASN A 79 1.29 2.12 29.37
N SER A 80 1.01 2.46 28.11
CA SER A 80 1.86 3.36 27.33
C SER A 80 1.42 4.83 27.39
N GLY A 81 0.20 5.10 27.85
CA GLY A 81 -0.42 6.43 27.81
C GLY A 81 -0.83 6.88 26.41
N ARG A 82 -0.87 5.96 25.44
CA ARG A 82 -1.23 6.22 24.05
C ARG A 82 -2.66 5.82 23.75
N ASN A 83 -3.23 6.43 22.72
CA ASN A 83 -4.58 6.18 22.27
C ASN A 83 -4.60 5.74 20.81
N TYR A 84 -5.50 4.82 20.48
CA TYR A 84 -5.61 4.26 19.14
C TYR A 84 -7.06 4.21 18.68
N MET A 85 -7.25 4.33 17.37
CA MET A 85 -8.49 3.96 16.72
C MET A 85 -8.30 2.64 15.97
N PHE A 86 -9.31 1.79 15.96
CA PHE A 86 -9.25 0.50 15.26
C PHE A 86 -10.56 0.14 14.57
N GLU A 87 -10.44 -0.73 13.56
CA GLU A 87 -11.55 -1.35 12.84
C GLU A 87 -11.21 -2.82 12.55
N ARG A 88 -12.23 -3.68 12.45
CA ARG A 88 -12.08 -5.07 12.02
C ARG A 88 -13.15 -5.42 10.99
N LEU A 89 -12.72 -5.52 9.75
CA LEU A 89 -13.60 -5.87 8.63
C LEU A 89 -13.68 -7.38 8.46
N ASP A 90 -14.89 -7.91 8.37
CA ASP A 90 -15.15 -9.35 8.26
C ASP A 90 -14.51 -9.99 7.01
N LEU A 91 -14.03 -11.21 7.17
CA LEU A 91 -13.63 -12.14 6.11
C LEU A 91 -14.63 -13.30 6.07
N GLY A 92 -15.20 -13.57 4.90
CA GLY A 92 -16.06 -14.72 4.66
C GLY A 92 -15.30 -16.04 4.62
N VAL A 93 -16.04 -17.16 4.57
CA VAL A 93 -15.44 -18.50 4.40
C VAL A 93 -14.66 -18.55 3.10
N GLY A 94 -13.40 -19.01 3.18
CA GLY A 94 -12.49 -19.09 2.04
C GLY A 94 -12.05 -17.74 1.48
N GLU A 95 -12.29 -16.65 2.20
CA GLU A 95 -11.81 -15.33 1.79
C GLU A 95 -10.32 -15.15 2.10
N THR A 96 -9.57 -14.75 1.08
CA THR A 96 -8.12 -14.56 1.16
C THR A 96 -7.74 -13.11 0.88
N VAL A 97 -6.73 -12.63 1.62
CA VAL A 97 -6.24 -11.25 1.59
C VAL A 97 -4.88 -11.17 0.90
N TYR A 98 -4.66 -10.12 0.10
CA TYR A 98 -3.46 -9.84 -0.67
C TYR A 98 -3.06 -8.36 -0.57
N GLY A 99 -1.83 -8.03 -0.95
CA GLY A 99 -1.33 -6.65 -0.99
C GLY A 99 -0.48 -6.30 0.23
N LEU A 100 -0.73 -5.12 0.80
CA LEU A 100 0.03 -4.47 1.88
C LEU A 100 1.48 -4.10 1.48
N GLY A 101 1.66 -3.72 0.21
CA GLY A 101 2.95 -3.36 -0.36
C GLY A 101 3.73 -4.55 -0.97
N GLU A 102 5.01 -4.31 -1.28
CA GLU A 102 5.95 -5.36 -1.70
C GLU A 102 6.38 -6.16 -0.48
N ARG A 103 5.98 -7.43 -0.37
CA ARG A 103 6.36 -8.26 0.79
C ARG A 103 6.88 -9.62 0.36
N PHE A 104 7.75 -10.19 1.19
CA PHE A 104 8.47 -11.43 0.93
C PHE A 104 7.98 -12.62 1.77
N THR A 105 6.98 -12.39 2.63
CA THR A 105 6.24 -13.44 3.32
C THR A 105 5.27 -14.16 2.37
N ALA A 106 4.58 -15.19 2.86
CA ALA A 106 3.56 -15.90 2.10
C ALA A 106 2.56 -14.94 1.43
N LEU A 107 2.25 -15.18 0.15
CA LEU A 107 1.43 -14.29 -0.69
C LEU A 107 0.05 -14.00 -0.09
N VAL A 108 -0.62 -15.02 0.42
CA VAL A 108 -1.89 -14.88 1.15
C VAL A 108 -1.59 -14.37 2.55
N ARG A 109 -2.20 -13.24 2.93
CA ARG A 109 -1.91 -12.53 4.18
C ARG A 109 -2.62 -13.07 5.41
N ASN A 110 -3.64 -13.92 5.23
CA ASN A 110 -4.35 -14.54 6.35
C ASN A 110 -3.36 -15.25 7.31
N GLY A 111 -3.46 -14.94 8.60
CA GLY A 111 -2.57 -15.40 9.66
C GLY A 111 -1.36 -14.50 9.93
N GLN A 112 -1.19 -13.38 9.21
CA GLN A 112 -0.03 -12.48 9.36
C GLN A 112 -0.41 -11.18 10.09
N THR A 113 0.51 -10.71 10.93
CA THR A 113 0.58 -9.32 11.38
C THR A 113 1.47 -8.53 10.42
N VAL A 114 1.05 -7.32 10.03
CA VAL A 114 1.82 -6.47 9.10
C VAL A 114 1.81 -5.03 9.59
N GLU A 115 3.00 -4.47 9.78
CA GLU A 115 3.21 -3.05 10.06
C GLU A 115 3.56 -2.34 8.75
N THR A 116 2.81 -1.30 8.37
CA THR A 116 3.14 -0.49 7.18
C THR A 116 4.20 0.56 7.52
N TRP A 117 5.45 0.12 7.62
CA TRP A 117 6.59 0.95 7.99
C TRP A 117 7.82 0.62 7.15
N ASN A 118 8.28 1.59 6.34
CA ASN A 118 9.43 1.39 5.45
C ASN A 118 10.69 1.09 6.25
N ARG A 119 11.34 -0.04 5.92
CA ARG A 119 12.61 -0.48 6.52
C ARG A 119 13.49 -1.13 5.47
N ASP A 120 14.80 -0.97 5.67
CA ASP A 120 15.82 -1.69 4.92
C ASP A 120 16.13 -3.00 5.65
N GLY A 121 15.42 -4.08 5.28
CA GLY A 121 15.51 -5.39 5.90
C GLY A 121 15.85 -6.53 4.94
N GLY A 122 16.27 -6.21 3.71
CA GLY A 122 16.46 -7.17 2.64
C GLY A 122 15.15 -7.78 2.15
N THR A 123 15.25 -8.92 1.44
CA THR A 123 14.10 -9.61 0.81
C THR A 123 13.76 -10.94 1.47
N SER A 124 14.23 -11.17 2.70
CA SER A 124 14.17 -12.46 3.38
C SER A 124 13.54 -12.38 4.78
N THR A 125 12.89 -11.26 5.10
CA THR A 125 12.25 -10.99 6.39
C THR A 125 10.80 -10.51 6.18
N GLU A 126 10.10 -10.24 7.28
CA GLU A 126 8.76 -9.64 7.29
C GLU A 126 8.75 -8.14 6.94
N GLN A 127 9.93 -7.51 6.98
CA GLN A 127 10.11 -6.10 6.68
C GLN A 127 9.90 -5.81 5.18
N SER A 128 9.72 -4.54 4.85
CA SER A 128 9.49 -4.11 3.46
C SER A 128 10.04 -2.70 3.24
N TYR A 129 10.61 -2.50 2.05
CA TYR A 129 10.98 -1.19 1.52
C TYR A 129 9.78 -0.38 1.06
N LYS A 130 8.70 -1.05 0.63
CA LYS A 130 7.57 -0.45 -0.11
C LYS A 130 6.26 -0.84 0.57
N ASN A 131 6.00 -0.26 1.74
CA ASN A 131 4.77 -0.51 2.48
C ASN A 131 3.63 0.35 1.94
N ILE A 132 2.45 -0.25 1.79
CA ILE A 132 1.25 0.45 1.34
C ILE A 132 0.09 -0.05 2.23
N PRO A 133 -0.66 0.81 2.94
CA PRO A 133 -1.81 0.39 3.76
C PRO A 133 -3.05 0.10 2.92
N PHE A 134 -2.87 -0.66 1.83
CA PHE A 134 -3.91 -1.10 0.92
C PHE A 134 -3.88 -2.63 0.79
N TYR A 135 -5.03 -3.27 1.01
CA TYR A 135 -5.22 -4.69 0.74
C TYR A 135 -6.38 -4.93 -0.21
N ILE A 136 -6.39 -6.09 -0.84
CA ILE A 136 -7.45 -6.58 -1.72
C ILE A 136 -7.80 -8.03 -1.37
N THR A 137 -9.05 -8.43 -1.54
CA THR A 137 -9.48 -9.81 -1.26
C THR A 137 -9.93 -10.56 -2.52
N ASN A 138 -9.98 -11.89 -2.46
CA ASN A 138 -10.58 -12.72 -3.52
C ASN A 138 -12.11 -12.56 -3.65
N ARG A 139 -12.79 -11.80 -2.76
CA ARG A 139 -14.19 -11.36 -2.92
C ARG A 139 -14.32 -10.10 -3.78
N GLY A 140 -13.20 -9.57 -4.26
CA GLY A 140 -13.17 -8.54 -5.28
C GLY A 140 -13.51 -7.16 -4.75
N TYR A 141 -13.09 -6.83 -3.53
CA TYR A 141 -13.03 -5.48 -3.01
C TYR A 141 -11.64 -5.22 -2.42
N GLY A 142 -11.26 -3.96 -2.29
CA GLY A 142 -10.05 -3.55 -1.59
C GLY A 142 -10.34 -2.54 -0.51
N VAL A 143 -9.37 -2.31 0.37
CA VAL A 143 -9.46 -1.31 1.44
C VAL A 143 -8.14 -0.55 1.52
N LEU A 144 -8.21 0.78 1.42
CA LEU A 144 -7.11 1.68 1.73
C LEU A 144 -7.36 2.30 3.12
N VAL A 145 -6.42 2.15 4.04
CA VAL A 145 -6.44 2.88 5.32
C VAL A 145 -5.67 4.18 5.13
N ASN A 146 -6.34 5.33 5.31
CA ASN A 146 -5.82 6.64 4.93
C ASN A 146 -4.92 7.27 6.01
N HIS A 147 -3.88 6.55 6.39
CA HIS A 147 -2.92 7.02 7.40
C HIS A 147 -1.48 6.81 6.89
N PRO A 148 -0.70 7.90 6.71
CA PRO A 148 0.72 7.82 6.32
C PRO A 148 1.66 7.30 7.41
N GLN A 149 1.26 7.46 8.67
CA GLN A 149 1.94 6.84 9.81
C GLN A 149 1.85 5.30 9.78
N CYS A 150 2.50 4.65 10.75
CA CYS A 150 2.40 3.20 10.90
C CYS A 150 0.94 2.78 11.15
N VAL A 151 0.43 1.91 10.30
CA VAL A 151 -0.84 1.20 10.50
C VAL A 151 -0.48 -0.25 10.82
N SER A 152 -0.97 -0.72 11.97
CA SER A 152 -0.77 -2.09 12.41
C SER A 152 -1.94 -2.94 11.94
N PHE A 153 -1.67 -3.91 11.08
CA PHE A 153 -2.68 -4.84 10.57
C PHE A 153 -2.54 -6.21 11.24
N GLU A 154 -3.66 -6.76 11.71
CA GLU A 154 -3.78 -8.15 12.12
C GLU A 154 -4.74 -8.87 11.16
N ILE A 155 -4.20 -9.56 10.15
CA ILE A 155 -4.97 -10.16 9.06
C ILE A 155 -5.34 -11.59 9.43
N GLY A 156 -6.45 -11.80 10.12
CA GLY A 156 -6.82 -13.13 10.61
C GLY A 156 -5.84 -13.70 11.65
N SER A 157 -4.98 -12.86 12.23
CA SER A 157 -3.96 -13.23 13.23
C SER A 157 -4.44 -13.01 14.67
N GLU A 158 -5.25 -11.97 14.94
CA GLU A 158 -5.94 -11.81 16.24
C GLU A 158 -7.37 -12.38 16.21
N LYS A 159 -8.17 -11.95 15.23
CA LYS A 159 -9.53 -12.47 14.97
C LYS A 159 -9.51 -13.17 13.61
N VAL A 160 -9.52 -14.51 13.63
CA VAL A 160 -9.24 -15.36 12.44
C VAL A 160 -10.13 -15.12 11.22
N SER A 161 -11.31 -14.53 11.42
CA SER A 161 -12.27 -14.20 10.35
C SER A 161 -12.43 -12.69 10.13
N LYS A 162 -11.42 -11.89 10.45
CA LYS A 162 -11.43 -10.43 10.24
C LYS A 162 -10.04 -9.91 9.85
N VAL A 163 -10.02 -8.81 9.13
CA VAL A 163 -8.83 -7.95 8.98
C VAL A 163 -8.96 -6.81 9.96
N GLN A 164 -8.14 -6.83 11.00
CA GLN A 164 -8.02 -5.70 11.92
C GLN A 164 -6.96 -4.73 11.41
N PHE A 165 -7.21 -3.45 11.60
CA PHE A 165 -6.19 -2.42 11.50
C PHE A 165 -6.37 -1.37 12.60
N SER A 166 -5.26 -0.89 13.14
CA SER A 166 -5.24 0.16 14.15
C SER A 166 -4.16 1.20 13.85
N VAL A 167 -4.39 2.40 14.36
CA VAL A 167 -3.49 3.54 14.22
C VAL A 167 -3.52 4.39 15.49
N GLU A 168 -2.37 4.91 15.90
CA GLU A 168 -2.27 5.90 16.98
C GLU A 168 -2.82 7.24 16.46
N SER A 169 -4.10 7.51 16.72
CA SER A 169 -4.84 8.66 16.17
C SER A 169 -6.16 8.85 16.93
N GLU A 170 -6.72 10.06 16.90
CA GLU A 170 -8.07 10.37 17.40
C GLU A 170 -9.17 10.13 16.34
N TYR A 171 -8.78 9.78 15.11
CA TYR A 171 -9.68 9.34 14.06
C TYR A 171 -9.10 8.19 13.26
N LEU A 172 -9.98 7.40 12.65
CA LEU A 172 -9.62 6.38 11.68
C LEU A 172 -10.42 6.59 10.41
N GLU A 173 -9.74 6.87 9.32
CA GLU A 173 -10.33 6.99 7.98
C GLU A 173 -9.88 5.84 7.08
N TYR A 174 -10.84 5.22 6.39
CA TYR A 174 -10.56 4.19 5.40
C TYR A 174 -11.55 4.21 4.24
N PHE A 175 -11.12 3.65 3.11
CA PHE A 175 -11.89 3.56 1.88
C PHE A 175 -12.09 2.11 1.50
N VAL A 176 -13.34 1.64 1.49
CA VAL A 176 -13.70 0.40 0.80
C VAL A 176 -13.85 0.69 -0.68
N ILE A 177 -13.08 -0.01 -1.50
CA ILE A 177 -12.96 0.20 -2.95
C ILE A 177 -13.59 -1.00 -3.66
N ASP A 178 -14.66 -0.72 -4.40
CA ASP A 178 -15.44 -1.76 -5.06
C ASP A 178 -14.73 -2.36 -6.29
N GLY A 179 -15.14 -3.59 -6.65
CA GLY A 179 -14.70 -4.32 -7.84
C GLY A 179 -15.80 -4.43 -8.92
N PRO A 180 -16.22 -5.64 -9.33
CA PRO A 180 -16.19 -6.88 -8.54
C PRO A 180 -15.00 -7.81 -8.80
N THR A 181 -14.11 -7.50 -9.75
CA THR A 181 -12.89 -8.27 -9.97
C THR A 181 -11.67 -7.57 -9.37
N PRO A 182 -10.56 -8.30 -9.09
CA PRO A 182 -9.34 -7.66 -8.61
C PRO A 182 -8.80 -6.54 -9.51
N LYS A 183 -8.97 -6.67 -10.84
CA LYS A 183 -8.57 -5.65 -11.80
C LYS A 183 -9.43 -4.38 -11.69
N ASP A 184 -10.73 -4.53 -11.44
CA ASP A 184 -11.62 -3.38 -11.26
C ASP A 184 -11.29 -2.60 -9.99
N VAL A 185 -10.96 -3.31 -8.91
CA VAL A 185 -10.49 -2.69 -7.66
C VAL A 185 -9.21 -1.90 -7.91
N LEU A 186 -8.21 -2.50 -8.57
CA LEU A 186 -6.95 -1.81 -8.88
C LEU A 186 -7.15 -0.64 -9.85
N ASN A 187 -8.11 -0.74 -10.77
CA ASN A 187 -8.47 0.35 -11.67
C ASN A 187 -8.99 1.56 -10.88
N ARG A 188 -9.89 1.35 -9.91
CA ARG A 188 -10.38 2.42 -9.03
C ARG A 188 -9.32 2.92 -8.07
N TYR A 189 -8.56 2.02 -7.45
CA TYR A 189 -7.48 2.36 -6.54
C TYR A 189 -6.44 3.26 -7.22
N THR A 190 -5.93 2.87 -8.39
CA THR A 190 -4.95 3.69 -9.13
C THR A 190 -5.55 4.96 -9.74
N GLN A 191 -6.86 5.01 -10.02
CA GLN A 191 -7.51 6.29 -10.31
C GLN A 191 -7.47 7.22 -9.10
N PHE A 192 -7.70 6.66 -7.91
CA PHE A 192 -7.78 7.39 -6.66
C PHE A 192 -6.43 7.83 -6.12
N THR A 193 -5.37 7.03 -6.30
CA THR A 193 -4.06 7.27 -5.67
C THR A 193 -2.93 7.56 -6.67
N GLY A 194 -3.20 7.52 -7.98
CA GLY A 194 -2.21 7.76 -9.03
C GLY A 194 -2.08 6.60 -10.00
N ARG A 195 -2.14 6.91 -11.30
CA ARG A 195 -1.97 5.94 -12.38
C ARG A 195 -0.48 5.70 -12.61
N PRO A 196 -0.04 4.43 -12.77
CA PRO A 196 1.30 4.15 -13.25
C PRO A 196 1.54 4.84 -14.59
N ALA A 197 2.66 5.54 -14.73
CA ALA A 197 3.09 6.09 -16.02
C ALA A 197 3.43 4.95 -16.98
N LEU A 198 3.27 5.19 -18.28
CA LEU A 198 3.75 4.27 -19.32
C LEU A 198 5.27 4.47 -19.49
N PRO A 199 6.12 3.47 -19.16
CA PRO A 199 7.55 3.60 -19.37
C PRO A 199 7.90 3.60 -20.87
N PRO A 200 9.02 4.23 -21.27
CA PRO A 200 9.46 4.20 -22.66
C PRO A 200 9.84 2.77 -23.10
N ALA A 201 9.62 2.43 -24.37
CA ALA A 201 9.78 1.05 -24.86
C ALA A 201 11.17 0.44 -24.59
N TRP A 202 12.24 1.23 -24.66
CA TRP A 202 13.60 0.75 -24.41
C TRP A 202 13.81 0.24 -22.97
N SER A 203 13.02 0.69 -21.99
CA SER A 203 13.18 0.26 -20.60
C SER A 203 12.79 -1.19 -20.36
N PHE A 204 12.06 -1.80 -21.30
CA PHE A 204 11.66 -3.22 -21.28
C PHE A 204 12.77 -4.15 -21.82
N GLY A 205 13.86 -3.61 -22.34
CA GLY A 205 15.03 -4.38 -22.75
C GLY A 205 15.82 -4.93 -21.56
N LEU A 206 16.88 -5.69 -21.84
CA LEU A 206 17.81 -6.18 -20.82
C LEU A 206 18.64 -5.05 -20.21
N TRP A 207 18.72 -5.05 -18.88
CA TRP A 207 19.59 -4.18 -18.07
C TRP A 207 20.79 -4.98 -17.56
N LEU A 208 21.99 -4.42 -17.69
CA LEU A 208 23.21 -4.94 -17.08
C LEU A 208 23.80 -3.86 -16.17
N THR A 209 24.36 -4.25 -15.03
CA THR A 209 24.96 -3.32 -14.09
C THR A 209 26.44 -3.59 -13.94
N THR A 210 27.18 -2.62 -13.39
CA THR A 210 28.56 -2.81 -12.96
C THR A 210 28.72 -3.87 -11.86
N SER A 211 27.61 -4.34 -11.26
CA SER A 211 27.54 -4.91 -9.90
C SER A 211 27.90 -3.86 -8.83
N PHE A 212 27.80 -4.25 -7.55
CA PHE A 212 27.91 -3.30 -6.43
C PHE A 212 29.36 -3.02 -6.00
N THR A 213 30.07 -4.02 -5.45
CA THR A 213 31.42 -3.87 -4.87
C THR A 213 32.55 -4.41 -5.75
N THR A 214 32.24 -4.72 -7.01
CA THR A 214 33.25 -5.01 -8.03
C THR A 214 34.07 -3.76 -8.33
N ASN A 215 35.27 -3.95 -8.87
CA ASN A 215 35.97 -2.84 -9.50
C ASN A 215 35.37 -2.62 -10.88
N TYR A 216 35.14 -1.36 -11.25
CA TYR A 216 34.71 -0.99 -12.59
C TYR A 216 35.27 0.38 -12.96
N ASP A 217 35.69 0.47 -14.20
CA ASP A 217 36.14 1.65 -14.93
C ASP A 217 35.63 1.51 -16.39
N GLU A 218 35.94 2.47 -17.25
CA GLU A 218 35.51 2.45 -18.65
C GLU A 218 35.90 1.14 -19.37
N ALA A 219 37.13 0.66 -19.15
CA ALA A 219 37.62 -0.58 -19.76
C ALA A 219 36.82 -1.81 -19.32
N THR A 220 36.51 -1.92 -18.03
CA THR A 220 35.70 -3.00 -17.46
C THR A 220 34.28 -2.96 -18.03
N VAL A 221 33.67 -1.77 -18.10
CA VAL A 221 32.34 -1.56 -18.68
C VAL A 221 32.30 -2.00 -20.14
N ASN A 222 33.24 -1.52 -20.96
CA ASN A 222 33.33 -1.89 -22.37
C ASN A 222 33.54 -3.39 -22.55
N SER A 223 34.36 -4.04 -21.70
CA SER A 223 34.57 -5.50 -21.79
C SER A 223 33.29 -6.32 -21.60
N PHE A 224 32.37 -5.88 -20.73
CA PHE A 224 31.07 -6.53 -20.57
C PHE A 224 30.15 -6.27 -21.76
N ILE A 225 30.12 -5.04 -22.26
CA ILE A 225 29.28 -4.64 -23.40
C ILE A 225 29.72 -5.36 -24.68
N ASP A 226 31.01 -5.30 -25.00
CA ASP A 226 31.60 -5.99 -26.15
C ASP A 226 31.40 -7.51 -26.01
N GLY A 227 31.60 -8.05 -24.80
CA GLY A 227 31.36 -9.46 -24.54
C GLY A 227 29.91 -9.90 -24.81
N MET A 228 28.92 -9.06 -24.50
CA MET A 228 27.52 -9.29 -24.86
C MET A 228 27.33 -9.27 -26.38
N ALA A 229 27.91 -8.29 -27.07
CA ALA A 229 27.83 -8.14 -28.52
C ALA A 229 28.47 -9.32 -29.27
N GLU A 230 29.69 -9.73 -28.89
CA GLU A 230 30.40 -10.91 -29.43
C GLU A 230 29.57 -12.20 -29.34
N ARG A 231 28.76 -12.32 -28.29
CA ARG A 231 27.92 -13.49 -28.01
C ARG A 231 26.52 -13.36 -28.60
N ASN A 232 26.24 -12.30 -29.35
CA ASN A 232 24.92 -11.97 -29.89
C ASN A 232 23.83 -11.91 -28.80
N LEU A 233 24.17 -11.36 -27.63
CA LEU A 233 23.23 -11.15 -26.51
C LEU A 233 22.74 -9.68 -26.55
N PRO A 234 21.46 -9.43 -26.88
CA PRO A 234 20.95 -8.06 -26.95
C PRO A 234 20.99 -7.35 -25.59
N LEU A 235 21.64 -6.19 -25.52
CA LEU A 235 21.73 -5.32 -24.34
C LEU A 235 21.17 -3.93 -24.69
N HIS A 236 20.41 -3.34 -23.77
CA HIS A 236 19.66 -2.10 -24.05
C HIS A 236 19.96 -0.98 -23.04
N VAL A 237 20.20 -1.34 -21.77
CA VAL A 237 20.51 -0.38 -20.70
C VAL A 237 21.70 -0.88 -19.90
N PHE A 238 22.64 0.03 -19.61
CA PHE A 238 23.76 -0.22 -18.71
C PHE A 238 23.65 0.72 -17.50
N HIS A 239 23.84 0.19 -16.29
CA HIS A 239 23.72 0.94 -15.04
C HIS A 239 25.04 0.96 -14.26
N PHE A 240 25.44 2.16 -13.84
CA PHE A 240 26.58 2.39 -12.94
C PHE A 240 26.11 2.44 -11.49
N ASP A 241 26.62 1.54 -10.67
CA ASP A 241 26.30 1.45 -9.24
C ASP A 241 27.18 2.41 -8.39
N CYS A 242 27.07 2.38 -7.06
CA CYS A 242 27.50 3.46 -6.16
C CYS A 242 28.93 4.05 -6.37
N PHE A 243 29.93 3.25 -6.74
CA PHE A 243 31.33 3.68 -6.92
C PHE A 243 31.61 4.45 -8.21
N TRP A 244 30.59 4.84 -8.98
CA TRP A 244 30.75 5.96 -9.93
C TRP A 244 31.08 7.27 -9.21
N MET A 245 30.67 7.41 -7.94
CA MET A 245 31.11 8.43 -6.98
C MET A 245 32.22 7.88 -6.06
N LYS A 246 32.97 8.77 -5.39
CA LYS A 246 33.98 8.36 -4.41
C LYS A 246 33.35 7.66 -3.21
N ALA A 247 34.03 6.65 -2.69
CA ALA A 247 33.63 5.96 -1.46
C ALA A 247 33.38 6.98 -0.32
N PHE A 248 32.34 6.74 0.47
CA PHE A 248 31.88 7.61 1.57
C PHE A 248 31.33 8.99 1.15
N GLN A 249 31.12 9.25 -0.14
CA GLN A 249 30.55 10.51 -0.66
C GLN A 249 29.20 10.32 -1.37
N TRP A 250 28.57 9.16 -1.20
CA TRP A 250 27.26 8.85 -1.81
C TRP A 250 26.14 9.62 -1.08
N CYS A 251 25.26 10.39 -1.71
CA CYS A 251 25.12 10.75 -3.13
C CYS A 251 25.39 12.25 -3.31
N ASP A 252 26.62 12.64 -3.69
CA ASP A 252 27.07 14.04 -3.87
C ASP A 252 27.06 14.53 -5.33
N PHE A 253 26.80 13.62 -6.27
CA PHE A 253 26.74 13.85 -7.71
C PHE A 253 28.08 14.15 -8.40
N GLU A 254 29.21 13.86 -7.75
CA GLU A 254 30.55 14.04 -8.33
C GLU A 254 31.13 12.70 -8.79
N TRP A 255 31.48 12.63 -10.09
CA TRP A 255 32.14 11.44 -10.63
C TRP A 255 33.51 11.23 -9.98
N ASN A 256 33.85 10.00 -9.64
CA ASN A 256 35.17 9.66 -9.12
C ASN A 256 36.23 9.91 -10.21
N PRO A 257 37.06 10.96 -10.10
CA PRO A 257 37.91 11.41 -11.20
C PRO A 257 39.08 10.48 -11.49
N VAL A 258 39.36 9.53 -10.59
CA VAL A 258 40.39 8.49 -10.80
C VAL A 258 39.84 7.36 -11.67
N THR A 259 38.59 6.97 -11.44
CA THR A 259 37.93 5.85 -12.13
C THR A 259 37.28 6.30 -13.44
N PHE A 260 36.70 7.50 -13.44
CA PHE A 260 35.99 8.10 -14.56
C PHE A 260 36.54 9.50 -14.83
N PRO A 261 37.71 9.62 -15.49
CA PRO A 261 38.33 10.91 -15.78
C PRO A 261 37.58 11.71 -16.86
N ASP A 262 36.84 11.05 -17.75
CA ASP A 262 35.98 11.68 -18.76
C ASP A 262 34.57 11.05 -18.77
N PRO A 263 33.70 11.41 -17.81
CA PRO A 263 32.37 10.79 -17.71
C PRO A 263 31.41 11.09 -18.87
N LYS A 264 31.69 12.14 -19.66
CA LYS A 264 30.83 12.54 -20.79
C LYS A 264 31.27 11.92 -22.11
N GLY A 265 32.56 11.58 -22.23
CA GLY A 265 33.21 11.09 -23.44
C GLY A 265 32.82 9.69 -23.84
#